data_AF-A0A6P5BW14-F1
#
_entry.id   AF-A0A6P5BW14-F1
#
_cell.length_a   1.000
_cell.length_b   1.000
_cell.length_c   1.000
_cell.angle_alpha   90.00
_cell.angle_beta   90.00
_cell.angle_gamma   90.00
#
_symmetry.space_group_name_H-M   'P 1'
#
loop_
_entity.id
_entity.type
_entity.pdbx_description
1 polymer ?
#
loop_
_entity_poly.entity_id
_entity_poly.type
_entity_poly.pdbx_seq_one_letter_code
_entity_poly.pdbx_strand_id
1 'polypeptide(L)'
;MEPPNLYPVKLYVYDLSKGLARRLSPIMLGKQLEGIWHTSIVVHKDEFFFGSGGISSCPPVSVRPHPVHCPRFPGVPIVQEPCCPL
;
A
#
# COMPACT_ATOMS: atom_id res chain seq x y z
N MET A 1 22.60 2.27 28.73
CA MET A 1 22.47 1.75 27.35
C MET A 1 21.10 2.21 26.88
N GLU A 2 21.03 3.25 26.04
CA GLU A 2 19.75 3.70 25.49
C GLU A 2 19.18 2.60 24.58
N PRO A 3 17.87 2.33 24.63
CA PRO A 3 17.25 1.36 23.73
C PRO A 3 17.48 1.77 22.27
N PRO A 4 17.69 0.83 21.35
CA PRO A 4 17.82 1.15 19.93
C PRO A 4 16.56 1.91 19.47
N ASN A 5 16.75 2.95 18.67
CA ASN A 5 15.64 3.68 18.05
C ASN A 5 14.90 2.74 17.09
N LEU A 6 13.75 2.22 17.54
CA LEU A 6 12.88 1.36 16.74
C LEU A 6 11.86 2.24 16.00
N TYR A 7 11.88 2.16 14.67
CA TYR A 7 10.91 2.82 13.81
C TYR A 7 9.96 1.78 13.22
N PRO A 8 8.66 1.83 13.51
CA PRO A 8 7.72 0.87 12.96
C PRO A 8 7.62 1.05 11.45
N VAL A 9 7.86 -0.04 10.72
CA VAL A 9 7.70 -0.13 9.27
C VAL A 9 6.43 -0.91 8.98
N LYS A 10 5.52 -0.35 8.18
CA LYS A 10 4.27 -1.00 7.77
C LYS A 10 4.26 -1.19 6.27
N LEU A 11 3.74 -2.33 5.81
CA LEU A 11 3.46 -2.54 4.40
C LEU A 11 1.98 -2.25 4.14
N TYR A 12 1.69 -1.33 3.23
CA TYR A 12 0.35 -1.04 2.76
C TYR A 12 0.12 -1.79 1.45
N VAL A 13 -0.96 -2.56 1.38
CA VAL A 13 -1.33 -3.35 0.22
C VAL A 13 -2.69 -2.89 -0.30
N TYR A 14 -2.74 -2.52 -1.57
CA TYR A 14 -3.93 -2.03 -2.26
C TYR A 14 -4.33 -2.99 -3.37
N ASP A 15 -5.63 -3.31 -3.47
CA ASP A 15 -6.19 -3.92 -4.68
C ASP A 15 -6.69 -2.82 -5.62
N LEU A 16 -5.90 -2.52 -6.65
CA LEU A 16 -6.25 -1.52 -7.66
C LEU A 16 -7.54 -1.86 -8.41
N SER A 17 -7.92 -3.14 -8.45
CA SER A 17 -9.14 -3.60 -9.10
C SER A 17 -10.40 -3.44 -8.24
N LYS A 18 -10.27 -3.12 -6.95
CA LYS A 18 -11.40 -3.07 -5.99
C LYS A 18 -12.23 -4.36 -5.97
N GLY A 19 -11.58 -5.51 -6.08
CA GLY A 19 -12.20 -6.84 -6.13
C GLY A 19 -12.76 -7.23 -7.49
N LEU A 20 -12.65 -6.38 -8.53
CA LEU A 20 -13.08 -6.72 -9.88
C LEU A 20 -12.20 -7.78 -10.52
N ALA A 21 -10.89 -7.79 -10.24
CA ALA A 21 -9.99 -8.79 -10.78
C ALA A 21 -10.43 -10.20 -10.37
N ARG A 22 -10.88 -10.38 -9.12
CA ARG A 22 -11.40 -11.66 -8.62
C ARG A 22 -12.65 -12.16 -9.35
N ARG A 23 -13.47 -11.26 -9.90
CA ARG A 23 -14.69 -11.62 -10.62
C ARG A 23 -14.48 -11.79 -12.12
N LEU A 24 -13.63 -10.96 -12.71
CA LEU A 24 -13.48 -10.87 -14.17
C LEU A 24 -12.31 -11.70 -14.71
N SER A 25 -11.31 -12.01 -13.88
CA SER A 25 -10.11 -12.73 -14.32
C SER A 25 -10.37 -14.11 -14.94
N PRO A 26 -11.33 -14.94 -14.48
CA PRO A 26 -11.58 -16.24 -15.11
C PRO A 26 -12.10 -16.10 -16.54
N ILE A 27 -12.91 -15.08 -16.80
CA ILE A 27 -13.51 -14.84 -18.11
C ILE A 27 -12.48 -14.20 -19.05
N MET A 28 -11.70 -13.23 -18.56
CA MET A 28 -10.78 -12.47 -19.39
C MET A 28 -9.43 -13.16 -19.63
N LEU A 29 -8.90 -13.86 -18.61
CA LEU A 29 -7.57 -14.47 -18.64
C LEU A 29 -7.61 -16.00 -18.57
N GLY A 30 -8.77 -16.61 -18.35
CA GLY A 30 -8.87 -18.06 -18.10
C GLY A 30 -8.22 -18.50 -16.79
N LYS A 31 -7.86 -17.55 -15.91
CA LYS A 31 -7.18 -17.79 -14.63
C LYS A 31 -7.78 -16.94 -13.54
N GLN A 32 -7.94 -17.52 -12.35
CA GLN A 32 -8.38 -16.81 -11.16
C GLN A 32 -7.23 -15.93 -10.63
N LEU A 33 -7.46 -14.62 -10.54
CA LEU A 33 -6.60 -13.64 -9.88
C LEU A 33 -7.32 -13.06 -8.66
N GLU A 34 -6.66 -13.04 -7.50
CA GLU A 34 -7.27 -12.50 -6.27
C GLU A 34 -7.39 -10.97 -6.27
N GLY A 35 -6.53 -10.27 -7.00
CA GLY A 35 -6.48 -8.81 -7.01
C GLY A 35 -5.38 -8.28 -7.95
N ILE A 36 -5.39 -6.96 -8.18
CA ILE A 36 -4.27 -6.26 -8.80
C ILE A 36 -3.55 -5.51 -7.70
N TRP A 37 -2.50 -6.11 -7.17
CA TRP A 37 -1.82 -5.63 -5.98
C TRP A 37 -0.86 -4.47 -6.30
N HIS A 38 -1.00 -3.38 -5.56
CA HIS A 38 -0.02 -2.31 -5.47
C HIS A 38 0.40 -2.14 -4.02
N THR A 39 1.68 -1.90 -3.77
CA THR A 39 2.22 -1.82 -2.42
C THR A 39 3.00 -0.55 -2.17
N SER A 40 2.93 -0.06 -0.94
CA SER A 40 3.73 1.07 -0.45
C SER A 40 4.26 0.78 0.95
N ILE A 41 5.32 1.47 1.35
CA ILE A 41 5.93 1.34 2.67
C ILE A 41 5.60 2.58 3.48
N VAL A 42 5.11 2.39 4.71
CA VAL A 42 4.92 3.48 5.65
C VAL A 42 5.95 3.40 6.76
N VAL A 43 6.76 4.45 6.87
CA VAL A 43 7.79 4.62 7.91
C VAL A 43 7.95 6.11 8.18
N HIS A 44 8.34 6.48 9.41
CA HIS A 44 8.50 7.89 9.80
C HIS A 44 7.27 8.79 9.53
N LYS A 45 6.06 8.20 9.53
CA LYS A 45 4.77 8.86 9.26
C LYS A 45 4.54 9.27 7.79
N ASP A 46 5.40 8.83 6.87
CA ASP A 46 5.24 9.03 5.44
C ASP A 46 5.07 7.68 4.72
N GLU A 47 4.30 7.70 3.65
CA GLU A 47 4.06 6.58 2.76
C GLU A 47 4.91 6.74 1.49
N PHE A 48 5.71 5.74 1.17
CA PHE A 48 6.63 5.70 0.03
C PHE A 48 6.19 4.64 -0.96
N PHE A 49 6.14 5.01 -2.24
CA PHE A 49 5.78 4.12 -3.33
C PHE A 49 6.61 4.39 -4.58
N PHE A 50 6.62 3.42 -5.49
CA PHE A 50 7.30 3.52 -6.77
C PHE A 50 6.28 3.49 -7.91
N GLY A 51 6.39 4.43 -8.85
CA GLY A 51 5.51 4.55 -10.00
C GLY A 51 6.22 5.11 -11.22
N SER A 52 5.44 5.56 -12.21
CA SER A 52 5.98 6.13 -13.47
C SER A 52 6.88 7.35 -13.26
N GLY A 53 6.64 8.13 -12.20
CA GLY A 53 7.47 9.27 -11.80
C GLY A 53 8.68 8.91 -10.92
N GLY A 54 8.98 7.62 -10.74
CA GLY A 54 10.02 7.15 -9.83
C GLY A 54 9.53 6.96 -8.40
N ILE A 55 10.42 7.20 -7.43
CA ILE A 55 10.10 7.11 -5.99
C ILE A 55 9.35 8.38 -5.60
N SER A 56 8.22 8.23 -4.93
CA SER A 56 7.41 9.34 -4.45
C SER A 56 6.93 9.05 -3.03
N SER A 57 6.66 10.11 -2.27
CA SER A 57 6.20 10.04 -0.89
C SER A 57 4.98 10.92 -0.64
N CYS A 58 4.06 10.43 0.17
CA CYS A 58 2.84 11.13 0.55
C CYS A 58 2.48 10.86 2.00
N PRO A 59 1.74 11.77 2.68
CA PRO A 59 1.18 11.47 3.98
C PRO A 59 0.21 10.27 3.85
N PRO A 60 0.24 9.30 4.79
CA PRO A 60 -0.65 8.15 4.74
C PRO A 60 -2.11 8.60 4.82
N VAL A 61 -2.98 7.86 4.12
CA VAL A 61 -4.43 8.16 3.95
C VAL A 61 -5.17 8.39 5.26
N SER A 62 -4.70 7.83 6.38
CA SER A 62 -5.37 7.89 7.68
C SER A 62 -5.20 9.18 8.48
N VAL A 63 -4.28 10.08 8.11
CA VAL A 63 -3.84 11.13 9.06
C VAL A 63 -4.29 12.55 8.68
N ARG A 64 -4.53 12.88 7.40
CA ARG A 64 -4.88 14.26 6.96
C ARG A 64 -5.67 14.32 5.64
N PRO A 65 -6.28 15.48 5.29
CA PRO A 65 -6.77 15.73 3.94
C PRO A 65 -5.66 15.42 2.94
N HIS A 66 -5.91 14.44 2.08
CA HIS A 66 -4.92 13.97 1.13
C HIS A 66 -4.54 15.11 0.16
N PRO A 67 -3.25 15.46 0.01
CA PRO A 67 -2.83 16.49 -0.93
C PRO A 67 -3.35 16.18 -2.34
N VAL A 68 -3.79 17.20 -3.07
CA VAL A 68 -4.35 17.05 -4.44
C VAL A 68 -3.37 16.45 -5.44
N HIS A 69 -2.06 16.54 -5.17
CA HIS A 69 -0.99 15.97 -6.00
C HIS A 69 -0.58 14.55 -5.57
N CYS A 70 -1.11 14.03 -4.46
CA CYS A 70 -0.82 12.67 -4.04
C CYS A 70 -1.72 11.67 -4.77
N PRO A 71 -1.15 10.60 -5.38
CA PRO A 71 -1.94 9.53 -5.96
C PRO A 71 -2.88 8.95 -4.90
N ARG A 72 -4.18 8.98 -5.19
CA ARG A 72 -5.17 8.32 -4.33
C ARG A 72 -5.28 6.88 -4.75
N PHE A 73 -4.58 5.99 -4.04
CA PHE A 73 -4.81 4.56 -4.20
C PHE A 73 -6.27 4.23 -3.81
N PRO A 74 -6.92 3.31 -4.53
CA PRO A 74 -8.31 2.96 -4.25
C PRO A 74 -8.44 2.19 -2.93
N GLY A 75 -9.34 2.67 -2.07
CA GLY A 75 -9.71 1.99 -0.82
C GLY A 75 -8.77 2.27 0.35
N VAL A 76 -9.06 1.61 1.48
CA VAL A 76 -8.18 1.59 2.66
C VAL A 76 -7.14 0.48 2.43
N PRO A 77 -5.85 0.75 2.64
CA PRO A 77 -4.83 -0.29 2.48
C PRO A 77 -5.04 -1.41 3.50
N ILE A 78 -4.79 -2.64 3.07
CA ILE A 78 -4.55 -3.74 4.01
C ILE A 78 -3.18 -3.48 4.62
N VAL A 79 -3.16 -3.13 5.91
CA VAL A 79 -1.92 -2.89 6.65
C VAL A 79 -1.38 -4.23 7.10
N GLN A 80 -0.24 -4.62 6.55
CA GLN A 80 0.45 -5.83 6.94
C GLN A 80 1.56 -5.45 7.93
N GLU A 81 1.44 -5.98 9.15
CA GLU A 81 2.49 -5.90 10.16
C GLU A 81 3.63 -6.89 9.80
N PRO A 82 4.89 -6.58 10.16
CA PRO A 82 5.99 -7.50 9.93
C PRO A 82 5.70 -8.85 10.62
N CYS A 83 5.90 -9.94 9.88
CA CYS A 83 5.62 -11.30 10.35
C CYS A 83 6.47 -11.72 11.56
N CYS A 84 7.58 -11.01 11.81
CA CYS A 84 8.45 -11.25 12.95
C CYS A 84 8.27 -10.14 14.00
N PRO A 85 7.89 -10.47 15.24
CA PRO A 85 8.24 -9.60 16.35
C PRO A 85 9.78 -9.56 16.43
N LEU A 86 10.34 -8.36 16.36
CA LEU A 86 11.76 -8.14 16.70
C LEU A 86 12.02 -8.49 18.16
#